data_AF-A0A7C1CK03-F1
#
_entry.id   AF-A0A7C1CK03-F1
#
_cell.length_a   1.000
_cell.length_b   1.000
_cell.length_c   1.000
_cell.angle_alpha   90.00
_cell.angle_beta   90.00
_cell.angle_gamma   90.00
#
_symmetry.space_group_name_H-M   'P 1'
#
loop_
_entity.id
_entity.type
_entity.pdbx_description
1 polymer ?
#
loop_
_entity_poly.entity_id
_entity_poly.type
_entity_poly.pdbx_seq_one_letter_code
_entity_poly.pdbx_strand_id
1 'polypeptide(L)'
;MNNNDNASQPFISPIRARRRYWLHILLAFIILVCGVIIGSGATIYFFSTRIIAGLQNIDEFPMRASEQMRYRLGLDKEQTSKIRAILEERKERYAEFITNMQSYFAEELQSLEKEITPLLTPEQLKIWKNRMIIRKILPPPPKSTEE
;
A
#
# COMPACT_ATOMS: atom_id res chain seq x y z
N MET A 1 35.83 20.79 73.38
CA MET A 1 34.65 21.36 72.72
C MET A 1 34.74 21.04 71.23
N ASN A 2 33.77 20.27 70.72
CA ASN A 2 33.62 19.88 69.32
C ASN A 2 33.49 21.12 68.42
N ASN A 3 33.94 21.02 67.16
CA ASN A 3 33.15 21.51 66.02
C ASN A 3 33.57 20.78 64.73
N ASN A 4 32.57 20.15 64.12
CA ASN A 4 32.62 19.40 62.87
C ASN A 4 32.47 20.37 61.70
N ASP A 5 33.51 20.54 60.88
CA ASP A 5 33.40 21.27 59.61
C ASP A 5 33.18 20.27 58.47
N ASN A 6 31.91 19.94 58.29
CA ASN A 6 31.43 19.06 57.23
C ASN A 6 31.42 19.77 55.87
N ALA A 7 31.90 19.04 54.88
CA ALA A 7 32.00 19.38 53.46
C ALA A 7 30.74 20.05 52.87
N SER A 8 30.94 21.19 52.21
CA SER A 8 29.97 21.80 51.32
C SER A 8 30.32 21.46 49.87
N GLN A 9 29.75 20.38 49.33
CA GLN A 9 29.76 20.08 47.90
C GLN A 9 28.60 20.83 47.21
N PRO A 10 28.80 21.49 46.05
CA PRO A 10 27.73 22.18 45.35
C PRO A 10 26.81 21.19 44.64
N PHE A 11 25.52 21.22 44.99
CA PHE A 11 24.45 20.49 44.31
C PHE A 11 24.17 21.11 42.93
N ILE A 12 24.60 20.44 41.85
CA ILE A 12 24.21 20.80 40.48
C ILE A 12 22.79 20.29 40.23
N SER A 13 21.84 21.19 40.02
CA SER A 13 20.42 20.85 39.83
C SER A 13 20.14 20.21 38.45
N PRO A 14 19.52 19.01 38.36
CA PRO A 14 19.35 18.26 37.09
C PRO A 14 18.12 18.68 36.25
N ILE A 15 17.46 19.79 36.57
CA ILE A 15 16.12 20.10 36.04
C ILE A 15 16.13 20.50 34.55
N ARG A 16 17.26 20.99 34.01
CA ARG A 16 17.35 21.42 32.59
C ARG A 16 17.51 20.27 31.58
N ALA A 17 17.93 19.08 31.99
CA ALA A 17 18.21 17.97 31.07
C ALA A 17 16.92 17.32 30.52
N ARG A 18 15.86 17.24 31.34
CA ARG A 18 14.60 16.57 31.00
C ARG A 18 13.84 17.24 29.84
N ARG A 19 13.93 18.58 29.73
CA ARG A 19 13.29 19.36 28.65
C ARG A 19 13.96 19.14 27.30
N ARG A 20 15.28 18.90 27.27
CA ARG A 20 16.01 18.61 26.02
C ARG A 20 15.74 17.19 25.51
N TYR A 21 15.61 16.21 26.41
CA TYR A 21 15.24 14.84 26.02
C TYR A 21 13.88 14.75 25.33
N TRP A 22 12.88 15.49 25.82
CA TRP A 22 11.56 15.54 25.19
C TRP A 22 11.59 16.13 23.78
N LEU A 23 12.45 17.14 23.54
CA LEU A 23 12.65 17.70 22.21
C LEU A 23 13.32 16.70 21.25
N HIS A 24 14.26 15.88 21.74
CA HIS A 24 14.87 14.82 20.93
C HIS A 24 13.87 13.70 20.58
N ILE A 25 13.00 13.32 21.52
CA ILE A 25 11.93 12.34 21.28
C ILE A 25 10.94 12.88 20.24
N LEU A 26 10.53 14.14 20.37
CA LEU A 26 9.65 14.80 19.39
C LEU A 26 10.28 14.83 18.01
N LEU A 27 11.57 15.17 17.92
CA LEU A 27 12.30 15.20 16.65
C LEU A 27 12.38 13.80 16.01
N ALA A 28 12.71 12.78 16.81
CA ALA A 28 12.75 11.39 16.34
C ALA A 28 11.37 10.92 15.86
N PHE A 29 10.30 11.30 16.56
CA PHE A 29 8.93 11.00 16.16
C PHE A 29 8.55 11.66 14.84
N ILE A 30 8.89 12.94 14.65
CA ILE A 30 8.65 13.66 13.38
C ILE A 30 9.38 12.96 12.23
N ILE A 31 10.66 12.60 12.42
CA ILE A 31 11.44 11.89 11.39
C ILE A 31 10.80 10.53 11.08
N LEU A 32 10.33 9.80 12.09
CA LEU A 32 9.66 8.51 11.90
C LEU A 32 8.35 8.67 11.11
N VAL A 33 7.53 9.66 11.46
CA VAL A 33 6.28 9.95 10.74
C VAL A 33 6.57 10.34 9.29
N CYS A 34 7.56 11.19 9.03
CA CYS A 34 7.98 11.52 7.67
C CYS A 34 8.43 10.27 6.90
N GLY A 35 9.23 9.40 7.53
CA GLY A 35 9.65 8.13 6.94
C GLY A 35 8.49 7.20 6.62
N VAL A 36 7.50 7.08 7.50
CA VAL A 36 6.28 6.28 7.28
C VAL A 36 5.44 6.86 6.13
N ILE A 37 5.28 8.18 6.06
CA ILE A 37 4.53 8.83 4.97
C ILE A 37 5.22 8.58 3.62
N ILE A 38 6.53 8.76 3.54
CA ILE A 38 7.30 8.51 2.31
C ILE A 38 7.29 7.02 1.95
N GLY A 39 7.51 6.13 2.92
CA GLY A 39 7.53 4.68 2.72
C GLY A 39 6.17 4.11 2.30
N SER A 40 5.08 4.58 2.92
CA SER A 40 3.72 4.19 2.55
C SER A 40 3.34 4.74 1.16
N GLY A 41 3.68 5.99 0.86
CA GLY A 41 3.47 6.58 -0.46
C GLY A 41 4.18 5.82 -1.58
N ALA A 42 5.46 5.48 -1.39
CA ALA A 42 6.23 4.70 -2.36
C ALA A 42 5.67 3.29 -2.55
N THR A 43 5.24 2.64 -1.47
CA THR A 43 4.64 1.30 -1.52
C THR A 43 3.33 1.32 -2.28
N ILE A 44 2.44 2.27 -1.98
CA ILE A 44 1.14 2.43 -2.66
C ILE A 44 1.35 2.75 -4.14
N TYR A 45 2.28 3.64 -4.47
CA TYR A 45 2.59 3.99 -5.86
C TYR A 45 3.14 2.79 -6.65
N PHE A 46 4.03 1.99 -6.06
CA PHE A 46 4.59 0.82 -6.71
C PHE A 46 3.53 -0.28 -6.90
N PHE A 47 2.69 -0.52 -5.89
CA PHE A 47 1.56 -1.45 -5.97
C PHE A 47 0.54 -1.02 -7.02
N SER A 48 0.12 0.24 -7.02
CA SER A 48 -0.87 0.72 -7.98
C SER A 48 -0.35 0.65 -9.40
N THR A 49 0.88 1.10 -9.66
CA THR A 49 1.37 1.21 -11.03
C THR A 49 1.74 -0.15 -11.63
N ARG A 50 2.29 -1.09 -10.84
CA ARG A 50 2.71 -2.40 -11.37
C ARG A 50 1.67 -3.49 -11.29
N ILE A 51 0.91 -3.56 -10.20
CA ILE A 51 -0.06 -4.65 -10.03
C ILE A 51 -1.32 -4.33 -10.84
N ILE A 52 -1.81 -3.09 -10.81
CA ILE A 52 -3.02 -2.72 -11.58
C ILE A 52 -2.74 -2.78 -13.08
N ALA A 53 -1.58 -2.29 -13.55
CA ALA A 53 -1.22 -2.39 -14.97
C ALA A 53 -0.99 -3.84 -15.44
N GLY A 54 -0.56 -4.72 -14.53
CA GLY A 54 -0.46 -6.17 -14.77
C GLY A 54 -1.83 -6.84 -14.84
N LEU A 55 -2.77 -6.44 -13.98
CA LEU A 55 -4.16 -6.90 -13.99
C LEU A 55 -4.96 -6.38 -15.19
N GLN A 56 -4.59 -5.22 -15.75
CA GLN A 56 -5.23 -4.67 -16.95
C GLN A 56 -4.81 -5.36 -18.26
N ASN A 57 -3.65 -6.03 -18.28
CA ASN A 57 -3.13 -6.74 -19.45
C ASN A 57 -2.98 -8.23 -19.16
N ILE A 58 -4.09 -8.90 -18.84
CA ILE A 58 -4.11 -10.34 -18.53
C ILE A 58 -3.57 -11.16 -19.72
N ASP A 59 -3.78 -10.70 -20.95
CA ASP A 59 -3.27 -11.38 -22.15
C ASP A 59 -1.74 -11.38 -22.26
N GLU A 60 -1.07 -10.34 -21.77
CA GLU A 60 0.40 -10.30 -21.76
C GLU A 60 1.01 -10.93 -20.51
N PHE A 61 0.19 -11.31 -19.53
CA PHE A 61 0.67 -11.86 -18.25
C PHE A 61 1.49 -13.14 -18.43
N PRO A 62 1.05 -14.17 -19.19
CA PRO A 62 1.83 -15.41 -19.36
C PRO A 62 3.21 -15.16 -19.99
N MET A 63 3.27 -14.26 -20.97
CA MET A 63 4.51 -13.87 -21.63
C MET A 63 5.44 -13.10 -20.68
N ARG A 64 4.96 -12.04 -20.04
CA ARG A 64 5.78 -11.22 -19.13
C ARG A 64 6.24 -12.01 -17.90
N ALA A 65 5.37 -12.83 -17.33
CA ALA A 65 5.68 -13.65 -16.17
C ALA A 65 6.71 -14.73 -16.50
N SER A 66 6.56 -15.44 -17.63
CA SER A 66 7.55 -16.45 -18.05
C SER A 66 8.93 -15.84 -18.33
N GLU A 67 8.98 -14.66 -18.96
CA GLU A 67 10.24 -13.94 -19.21
C GLU A 67 10.89 -13.42 -17.93
N GLN A 68 10.10 -12.92 -16.98
CA GLN A 68 10.60 -12.51 -15.68
C GLN A 68 11.12 -13.70 -14.86
N MET A 69 10.44 -14.85 -14.91
CA MET A 69 10.90 -16.09 -14.29
C MET A 69 12.18 -16.58 -14.95
N ARG A 70 12.30 -16.49 -16.29
CA ARG A 70 13.53 -16.80 -17.02
C ARG A 70 14.72 -16.01 -16.50
N TYR A 71 14.57 -14.69 -16.39
CA TYR A 71 15.65 -13.81 -15.92
C TYR A 71 16.02 -14.07 -14.46
N ARG A 72 15.03 -14.29 -13.58
CA ARG A 72 15.27 -14.45 -12.13
C ARG A 72 15.77 -15.82 -11.73
N LEU A 73 15.32 -16.87 -12.42
CA LEU A 73 15.63 -18.27 -12.09
C LEU A 73 16.66 -18.88 -13.04
N GLY A 74 17.11 -18.13 -14.06
CA GLY A 74 18.06 -18.61 -15.05
C GLY A 74 17.52 -19.76 -15.91
N LEU A 75 16.22 -19.73 -16.24
CA LEU A 75 15.57 -20.81 -16.99
C LEU A 75 16.09 -20.87 -18.43
N ASP A 76 16.16 -22.07 -18.97
CA ASP A 76 16.41 -22.25 -20.40
C ASP A 76 15.15 -21.95 -21.24
N LYS A 77 15.29 -21.96 -22.58
CA LYS A 77 14.19 -21.68 -23.51
C LYS A 77 13.07 -22.72 -23.43
N GLU A 78 13.41 -23.98 -23.21
CA GLU A 78 12.45 -25.09 -23.18
C GLU A 78 11.61 -25.05 -21.91
N GLN A 79 12.26 -24.81 -20.76
CA GLN A 79 11.62 -24.58 -19.47
C GLN A 79 10.72 -23.33 -19.50
N THR A 80 11.20 -22.24 -20.10
CA THR A 80 10.42 -21.01 -20.25
C THR A 80 9.15 -21.27 -21.09
N SER A 81 9.27 -22.05 -22.17
CA SER A 81 8.13 -22.41 -23.02
C SER A 81 7.11 -23.28 -22.27
N LYS A 82 7.58 -24.26 -21.49
CA LYS A 82 6.72 -25.13 -20.67
C LYS A 82 5.96 -24.33 -19.60
N ILE A 83 6.66 -23.43 -18.91
CA ILE A 83 6.02 -22.55 -17.91
C ILE A 83 5.02 -21.62 -18.57
N ARG A 84 5.33 -21.05 -19.74
CA ARG A 84 4.40 -20.19 -20.47
C ARG A 84 3.10 -20.93 -20.78
N ALA A 85 3.17 -22.15 -21.31
CA ALA A 85 1.98 -22.96 -21.59
C ALA A 85 1.11 -23.21 -20.35
N ILE A 86 1.73 -23.50 -19.20
CA ILE A 86 1.01 -23.67 -17.92
C ILE A 86 0.33 -22.37 -17.49
N LEU A 87 0.98 -21.22 -17.68
CA LEU A 87 0.40 -19.91 -17.36
C LEU A 87 -0.72 -19.53 -18.33
N GLU A 88 -0.59 -19.89 -19.61
CA GLU A 88 -1.59 -19.69 -20.66
C GLU A 88 -2.89 -20.46 -20.32
N GLU A 89 -2.76 -21.75 -19.98
CA GLU A 89 -3.88 -22.62 -19.58
C GLU A 89 -4.62 -22.07 -18.36
N ARG A 90 -3.89 -21.44 -17.43
CA ARG A 90 -4.47 -20.87 -16.21
C ARG A 90 -4.99 -19.45 -16.38
N LYS A 91 -4.73 -18.78 -17.52
CA LYS A 91 -5.11 -17.37 -17.71
C LYS A 91 -6.62 -17.19 -17.63
N GLU A 92 -7.39 -18.09 -18.24
CA GLU A 92 -8.85 -17.98 -18.30
C GLU A 92 -9.48 -18.09 -16.92
N ARG A 93 -9.04 -19.07 -16.12
CA ARG A 93 -9.48 -19.23 -14.73
C ARG A 93 -9.13 -18.01 -13.88
N TYR A 94 -7.97 -17.40 -14.13
CA TYR A 94 -7.56 -16.18 -13.44
C TYR A 94 -8.39 -14.95 -13.86
N ALA A 95 -8.71 -14.83 -15.15
CA ALA A 95 -9.58 -13.79 -15.68
C ALA A 95 -11.01 -13.88 -15.12
N GLU A 96 -11.55 -15.09 -15.03
CA GLU A 96 -12.86 -15.35 -14.42
C GLU A 96 -12.86 -14.97 -12.93
N PHE A 97 -11.81 -15.38 -12.19
CA PHE A 97 -11.65 -15.00 -10.78
C PHE A 97 -11.61 -13.48 -10.59
N ILE A 98 -10.86 -12.76 -11.44
CA ILE A 98 -10.79 -11.30 -11.38
C ILE A 98 -12.16 -10.68 -11.65
N THR A 99 -12.88 -11.16 -12.68
CA THR A 99 -14.22 -10.65 -13.02
C THR A 99 -15.20 -10.85 -11.86
N ASN A 100 -15.23 -12.04 -11.26
CA ASN A 100 -16.11 -12.34 -10.12
C ASN A 100 -15.76 -11.47 -8.90
N MET A 101 -14.47 -11.32 -8.61
CA MET A 101 -13.99 -10.47 -7.52
C MET A 101 -14.36 -9.00 -7.76
N GLN A 102 -14.25 -8.50 -8.99
CA GLN A 102 -14.66 -7.14 -9.35
C GLN A 102 -16.15 -6.90 -9.11
N SER A 103 -17.01 -7.84 -9.52
CA SER A 103 -18.46 -7.73 -9.29
C SER A 103 -18.77 -7.62 -7.80
N TYR A 104 -18.18 -8.51 -7.00
CA TYR A 104 -18.35 -8.51 -5.55
C TYR A 104 -17.92 -7.19 -4.91
N PHE A 105 -16.73 -6.68 -5.26
CA PHE A 105 -16.28 -5.39 -4.74
C PHE A 105 -17.13 -4.21 -5.22
N ALA A 106 -17.64 -4.24 -6.45
CA ALA A 106 -18.50 -3.17 -6.96
C ALA A 106 -19.83 -3.10 -6.20
N GLU A 107 -20.44 -4.26 -5.93
CA GLU A 107 -21.66 -4.37 -5.14
C GLU A 107 -21.45 -3.89 -3.70
N GLU A 108 -20.38 -4.35 -3.04
CA GLU A 108 -20.05 -3.97 -1.67
C GLU A 108 -19.80 -2.45 -1.56
N LEU A 109 -19.06 -1.88 -2.53
CA LEU A 109 -18.79 -0.45 -2.57
C LEU A 109 -20.07 0.36 -2.79
N GLN A 110 -21.00 -0.15 -3.59
CA GLN A 110 -22.31 0.47 -3.79
C GLN A 110 -23.17 0.41 -2.53
N SER A 111 -23.13 -0.69 -1.77
CA SER A 111 -23.82 -0.80 -0.48
C SER A 111 -23.27 0.22 0.52
N LEU A 112 -21.94 0.28 0.65
CA LEU A 112 -21.27 1.29 1.48
C LEU A 112 -21.62 2.72 1.06
N GLU A 113 -21.67 3.01 -0.24
CA GLU A 113 -22.07 4.34 -0.73
C GLU A 113 -23.53 4.66 -0.32
N LYS A 114 -24.45 3.70 -0.42
CA LYS A 114 -25.86 3.88 0.00
C LYS A 114 -26.01 4.11 1.50
N GLU A 115 -25.21 3.44 2.32
CA GLU A 115 -25.26 3.58 3.78
C GLU A 115 -24.61 4.87 4.29
N ILE A 116 -23.50 5.28 3.67
CA ILE A 116 -22.72 6.44 4.11
C ILE A 116 -23.30 7.75 3.57
N THR A 117 -23.78 7.78 2.33
CA THR A 117 -24.29 9.02 1.68
C THR A 117 -25.35 9.77 2.50
N PRO A 118 -26.34 9.11 3.13
CA PRO A 118 -27.33 9.78 3.97
C PRO A 118 -26.75 10.45 5.22
N LEU A 119 -25.58 10.00 5.70
CA LEU A 119 -24.92 10.52 6.88
C LEU A 119 -24.00 11.72 6.58
N LEU A 120 -23.72 11.98 5.30
CA LEU A 120 -22.81 13.03 4.87
C LEU A 120 -23.56 14.33 4.53
N THR A 121 -22.96 15.44 4.93
CA THR A 121 -23.36 16.76 4.42
C THR A 121 -23.01 16.89 2.92
N PRO A 122 -23.64 17.80 2.17
CA PRO A 122 -23.36 17.99 0.74
C PRO A 122 -21.88 18.28 0.44
N GLU A 123 -21.19 19.02 1.32
CA GLU A 123 -19.76 19.32 1.18
C GLU A 123 -18.89 18.07 1.40
N GLN A 124 -19.22 17.26 2.41
CA GLN A 124 -18.53 16.01 2.68
C GLN A 124 -18.75 14.97 1.57
N LEU A 125 -19.96 14.92 1.00
CA LEU A 125 -20.27 14.03 -0.13
C LEU A 125 -19.40 14.36 -1.35
N LYS A 126 -19.15 15.65 -1.62
CA LYS A 126 -18.27 16.09 -2.71
C LYS A 126 -16.82 15.64 -2.49
N ILE A 127 -16.33 15.73 -1.25
CA ILE A 127 -14.99 15.25 -0.88
C ILE A 127 -14.92 13.72 -0.98
N TRP A 128 -15.94 13.03 -0.48
CA TRP A 128 -16.05 11.57 -0.51
C TRP A 128 -16.00 11.02 -1.94
N LYS A 129 -16.84 11.55 -2.84
CA LYS A 129 -16.85 11.15 -4.26
C LYS A 129 -15.51 11.39 -4.95
N ASN A 130 -14.79 12.45 -4.59
CA ASN A 130 -13.50 12.78 -5.19
C ASN A 130 -12.34 11.95 -4.63
N ARG A 131 -12.45 11.47 -3.37
CA ARG A 131 -11.45 10.65 -2.67
C ARG A 131 -11.69 9.15 -2.73
N MET A 132 -12.76 8.67 -3.35
CA MET A 132 -12.99 7.25 -3.57
C MET A 132 -12.03 6.73 -4.67
N ILE A 133 -10.74 6.73 -4.37
CA ILE A 133 -9.64 6.29 -5.24
C ILE A 133 -9.83 4.81 -5.61
N ILE A 134 -10.51 4.03 -4.77
CA ILE A 134 -10.86 2.62 -5.00
C ILE A 134 -11.56 2.42 -6.34
N ARG A 135 -12.47 3.32 -6.73
CA ARG A 135 -13.17 3.27 -8.03
C ARG A 135 -12.27 3.52 -9.23
N LYS A 136 -11.14 4.23 -9.03
CA LYS A 136 -10.08 4.44 -10.04
C LYS A 136 -9.01 3.34 -10.03
N ILE A 137 -8.89 2.61 -8.92
CA ILE A 137 -7.90 1.54 -8.72
C ILE A 137 -8.40 0.19 -9.24
N LEU A 138 -9.72 -0.05 -9.20
CA LEU A 138 -10.32 -1.22 -9.81
C LEU A 138 -10.05 -1.22 -11.33
N PRO A 139 -9.49 -2.30 -11.90
CA PRO A 139 -9.35 -2.41 -13.35
C PRO A 139 -10.74 -2.28 -13.99
N PRO A 140 -10.86 -1.66 -15.18
CA PRO A 140 -12.12 -1.70 -15.92
C PRO A 140 -12.51 -3.17 -16.16
N PRO A 141 -13.81 -3.49 -16.21
CA PRO A 141 -14.24 -4.84 -16.55
C PRO A 141 -13.58 -5.25 -17.87
N PRO A 142 -13.16 -6.52 -18.00
CA PRO A 142 -12.68 -7.01 -19.30
C PRO A 142 -13.75 -6.67 -20.32
N LYS A 143 -13.33 -6.02 -21.42
CA LYS A 143 -14.25 -5.78 -22.54
C LYS A 143 -14.79 -7.15 -22.93
N SER A 144 -16.09 -7.36 -22.77
CA SER A 144 -16.75 -8.48 -23.42
C SER A 144 -16.35 -8.38 -24.89
N THR A 145 -15.64 -9.39 -25.38
CA THR A 145 -15.65 -9.71 -26.79
C THR A 145 -17.10 -10.01 -27.13
N GLU A 146 -17.85 -8.95 -27.45
CA GLU A 146 -19.04 -9.05 -28.27
C GLU A 146 -18.55 -9.52 -29.64
N GLU A 147 -18.55 -10.84 -29.83
CA GLU A 147 -18.68 -11.47 -31.14
C GLU A 147 -20.15 -11.46 -31.59
#